data_AF-Q3J765-F1
#
_entry.id   AF-Q3J765-F1
#
_cell.length_a   1.000
_cell.length_b   1.000
_cell.length_c   1.000
_cell.angle_alpha   90.00
_cell.angle_beta   90.00
_cell.angle_gamma   90.00
#
_symmetry.space_group_name_H-M   'P 1'
#
loop_
_entity.id
_entity.type
_entity.pdbx_description
1 polymer ?
#
loop_
_entity_poly.entity_id
_entity_poly.type
_entity_poly.pdbx_seq_one_letter_code
_entity_poly.pdbx_strand_id
1 'polypeptide(L)' 'MNTDTQSSTMKCAHAPCSCVVTAEEGVKKDGQVYCSEACAREQGCEHGACACRNQQAG' A
#
# COMPACT_ATOMS: atom_id res chain seq x y z
N MET A 1 20.28 -24.17 -2.63
CA MET A 1 20.12 -22.97 -1.81
C MET A 1 18.72 -22.46 -2.06
N ASN A 2 17.83 -22.54 -1.08
CA ASN A 2 16.45 -22.10 -1.23
C ASN A 2 16.48 -20.61 -0.92
N THR A 3 16.69 -19.78 -1.94
CA THR A 3 16.63 -18.33 -1.78
C THR A 3 15.16 -17.97 -1.63
N ASP A 4 14.63 -18.15 -0.42
CA ASP A 4 13.45 -17.46 0.05
C ASP A 4 13.86 -15.99 0.11
N THR A 5 13.73 -15.28 -1.01
CA THR A 5 13.75 -13.83 -1.00
C THR A 5 12.52 -13.45 -0.18
N GLN A 6 12.70 -13.36 1.13
CA GLN A 6 11.67 -13.11 2.12
C GLN A 6 11.12 -11.70 1.88
N SER A 7 10.19 -11.61 0.93
CA SER A 7 9.51 -10.39 0.55
C SER A 7 8.63 -10.03 1.73
N SER A 8 9.15 -9.13 2.57
CA SER A 8 8.48 -8.68 3.77
C SER A 8 7.19 -7.99 3.34
N THR A 9 6.08 -8.71 3.47
CA THR A 9 4.74 -8.21 3.15
C THR A 9 4.26 -7.36 4.31
N MET A 10 3.76 -6.18 3.98
CA MET A 10 3.32 -5.17 4.93
C MET A 10 2.01 -4.55 4.45
N LYS A 11 1.21 -4.06 5.40
CA LYS A 11 -0.01 -3.33 5.06
C LYS A 11 0.33 -1.94 4.55
N CYS A 12 -0.46 -1.47 3.59
CA CYS A 12 -0.42 -0.10 3.13
C CYS A 12 -0.52 0.86 4.33
N ALA A 13 0.31 1.89 4.34
CA ALA A 13 0.36 2.87 5.41
C ALA A 13 -0.86 3.82 5.46
N HIS A 14 -1.64 3.89 4.39
CA HIS A 14 -2.89 4.66 4.40
C HIS A 14 -3.92 3.96 5.30
N ALA A 15 -4.30 4.57 6.42
CA ALA A 15 -5.10 3.96 7.48
C ALA A 15 -6.38 3.19 7.04
N PRO A 16 -7.20 3.68 6.09
CA PRO A 16 -8.37 2.93 5.62
C PRO A 16 -8.03 1.85 4.56
N CYS A 17 -6.76 1.69 4.20
CA CYS A 17 -6.31 0.75 3.19
C CYS A 17 -5.91 -0.60 3.80
N SER A 18 -6.60 -1.65 3.36
CA SER A 18 -6.32 -3.04 3.75
C SER A 18 -5.44 -3.78 2.76
N CYS A 19 -4.87 -3.11 1.76
CA CYS A 19 -3.98 -3.74 0.78
C CYS A 19 -2.68 -4.19 1.46
N VAL A 20 -2.25 -5.39 1.14
CA VAL A 20 -0.94 -5.93 1.51
C VAL A 20 -0.02 -5.78 0.31
N VAL A 21 1.17 -5.21 0.54
CA VAL A 21 2.20 -5.03 -0.48
C VAL A 21 3.55 -5.42 0.07
N THR A 22 4.49 -5.72 -0.81
CA THR A 22 5.88 -5.93 -0.41
C THR A 22 6.57 -4.57 -0.29
N ALA A 23 7.62 -4.49 0.54
CA ALA A 23 8.48 -3.30 0.60
C ALA A 23 9.21 -3.02 -0.74
N GLU A 24 9.22 -3.96 -1.68
CA GLU A 24 9.86 -3.83 -2.99
C GLU A 24 8.89 -3.29 -4.05
N GLU A 25 7.62 -3.72 -4.02
CA GLU A 25 6.59 -3.30 -4.97
C GLU A 25 5.82 -2.05 -4.52
N GLY A 26 5.79 -1.79 -3.20
CA GLY A 26 5.05 -0.66 -2.65
C GLY A 26 5.74 0.69 -2.89
N VAL A 27 4.92 1.74 -3.01
CA VAL A 27 5.38 3.13 -3.15
C VAL A 27 5.92 3.62 -1.80
N LYS A 28 7.21 3.97 -1.76
CA LYS A 28 7.86 4.51 -0.55
C LYS A 28 7.74 6.02 -0.51
N LYS A 29 7.14 6.55 0.55
CA LYS A 29 7.02 8.00 0.76
C LYS A 29 7.04 8.31 2.25
N ASP A 30 7.81 9.31 2.67
CA ASP A 30 7.95 9.72 4.08
C ASP A 30 8.31 8.56 5.04
N GLY A 31 9.09 7.59 4.56
CA GLY A 31 9.47 6.40 5.33
C GLY A 31 8.37 5.34 5.47
N GLN A 32 7.22 5.54 4.83
CA GLN A 32 6.08 4.63 4.82
C GLN A 32 5.92 3.96 3.45
N VAL A 33 5.27 2.80 3.41
CA VAL A 33 5.02 2.03 2.18
C VAL A 33 3.52 2.01 1.89
N TYR A 34 3.17 2.38 0.65
CA TYR A 34 1.81 2.49 0.18
C TYR A 34 1.56 1.53 -0.98
N CYS A 35 0.32 1.07 -1.15
CA CYS A 35 -0.02 0.18 -2.26
C CYS A 35 -0.13 0.88 -3.62
N SER A 36 -0.21 2.21 -3.63
CA SER A 36 -0.31 3.06 -4.83
C SER A 36 0.08 4.49 -4.49
N GLU A 37 0.42 5.28 -5.50
CA GLU A 37 0.68 6.72 -5.34
C GLU A 37 -0.53 7.47 -4.79
N ALA A 38 -1.75 7.04 -5.16
CA ALA A 38 -2.98 7.66 -4.69
C ALA A 38 -3.15 7.47 -3.16
N CYS A 39 -2.81 6.30 -2.60
CA CYS A 39 -2.73 6.12 -1.15
C CYS A 39 -1.66 7.00 -0.49
N ALA A 40 -0.50 7.18 -1.14
CA ALA A 40 0.56 8.06 -0.64
C ALA A 40 0.19 9.55 -0.71
N ARG A 41 -0.91 9.88 -1.41
CA ARG A 41 -1.51 11.22 -1.50
C ARG A 41 -2.88 11.29 -0.81
N GLU A 42 -3.22 10.28 0.00
CA GLU A 42 -4.47 10.21 0.79
C GLU A 42 -5.76 10.30 -0.06
N GLN A 43 -5.70 9.84 -1.31
CA GLN A 43 -6.82 9.84 -2.26
C GLN A 43 -7.50 8.48 -2.42
N GLY A 44 -7.08 7.48 -1.63
CA GLY A 44 -7.52 6.11 -1.82
C GLY A 44 -6.77 5.38 -2.93
N CYS A 45 -7.08 4.10 -3.10
CA CYS A 45 -6.41 3.17 -3.99
C CYS A 45 -7.35 2.72 -5.10
N GLU A 46 -6.83 2.33 -6.25
CA GLU A 46 -7.64 1.81 -7.37
C GLU A 46 -8.02 0.33 -7.24
N HIS A 47 -7.64 -0.33 -6.14
CA HIS A 47 -8.00 -1.73 -5.87
C HIS A 47 -9.50 -1.88 -5.61
N GLY A 48 -10.20 -2.59 -6.50
CA GLY A 48 -11.66 -2.73 -6.46
C GLY A 48 -12.24 -3.33 -5.18
N ALA A 49 -11.49 -4.20 -4.50
CA ALA A 49 -11.90 -4.82 -3.24
C ALA A 49 -11.51 -4.01 -1.99
N CYS A 50 -10.80 -2.90 -2.15
CA CYS A 50 -10.31 -2.12 -1.03
C CYS A 50 -11.27 -0.97 -0.71
N ALA A 51 -11.75 -0.92 0.53
CA ALA A 51 -12.64 0.15 1.01
C ALA A 51 -12.01 1.55 0.91
N CYS A 52 -10.67 1.61 0.93
CA CYS A 52 -9.87 2.81 0.75
C CYS A 52 -10.15 3.55 -0.57
N ARG A 53 -10.60 2.85 -1.60
CA ARG A 53 -10.90 3.42 -2.93
C ARG A 53 -11.86 4.62 -2.89
N ASN A 54 -12.83 4.61 -1.97
CA ASN A 54 -13.84 5.66 -1.86
C ASN A 54 -13.49 6.73 -0.81
N GLN A 55 -12.29 6.66 -0.22
CA GLN A 55 -11.83 7.55 0.83
C GLN A 55 -10.92 8.62 0.21
N GLN A 56 -11.52 9.55 -0.54
CA GLN A 56 -10.81 10.75 -0.96
C GLN A 56 -10.84 11.73 0.22
N ALA A 57 -9.67 12.15 0.71
CA ALA A 57 -9.58 13.24 1.67
C ALA A 57 -10.29 14.48 1.08
N GLY A 58 -11.47 14.78 1.62
CA GLY A 58 -12.26 15.97 1.31
C GLY A 58 -11.78 17.17 2.10
#